data_AF-A0A2H0TJY8-F1
#
_entry.id   AF-A0A2H0TJY8-F1
#
_cell.length_a   1.000
_cell.length_b   1.000
_cell.length_c   1.000
_cell.angle_alpha   90.00
_cell.angle_beta   90.00
_cell.angle_gamma   90.00
#
_symmetry.space_group_name_H-M   'P 1'
#
loop_
_entity.id
_entity.type
_entity.pdbx_description
1 polymer ?
#
loop_
_entity_poly.entity_id
_entity_poly.type
_entity_poly.pdbx_seq_one_letter_code
_entity_poly.pdbx_strand_id
1 'polypeptide(L)'
;MELKNLPLILQWEVASIYSQFLKGLEEKPKLHTVRTHRHWWKYLDTYEVLSQTKQIIEQEEWHHPVLVAHPWHLWRAKMILKKMGINLIIPSDLGIISFDSESTQWWTRNWFFWMIREVPTRLIYFKCGWI
;
A
#
# COMPACT_ATOMS: atom_id res chain seq x y z
N MET A 1 4.02 18.89 -13.02
CA MET A 1 4.39 17.48 -13.28
C MET A 1 3.13 16.66 -13.15
N GLU A 2 2.62 16.07 -14.23
CA GLU A 2 1.43 15.23 -14.14
C GLU A 2 1.81 13.89 -13.48
N LEU A 3 1.15 13.54 -12.37
CA LEU A 3 1.36 12.27 -11.64
C LEU A 3 1.17 11.02 -12.53
N LYS A 4 0.52 11.17 -13.67
CA LYS A 4 0.12 10.12 -14.63
C LYS A 4 1.32 9.36 -15.23
N ASN A 5 2.50 9.97 -15.26
CA ASN A 5 3.69 9.41 -15.89
C ASN A 5 4.77 8.95 -14.88
N LEU A 6 4.50 9.07 -13.58
CA LEU A 6 5.43 8.56 -12.57
C LEU A 6 5.40 7.03 -12.55
N PRO A 7 6.54 6.37 -12.28
CA PRO A 7 6.56 4.94 -12.09
C PRO A 7 5.76 4.55 -10.82
N LEU A 8 5.12 3.38 -10.86
CA LEU A 8 4.16 2.94 -9.85
C LEU A 8 4.52 1.55 -9.31
N ILE A 9 4.34 1.37 -8.01
CA ILE A 9 4.28 0.05 -7.37
C ILE A 9 2.88 -0.11 -6.78
N LEU A 10 2.13 -1.10 -7.25
CA LEU A 10 0.75 -1.33 -6.84
C LEU A 10 0.59 -2.73 -6.24
N GLN A 11 -0.24 -2.87 -5.21
CA GLN A 11 -0.80 -4.18 -4.85
C GLN A 11 -1.76 -4.63 -5.97
N TRP A 12 -1.86 -5.93 -6.23
CA TRP A 12 -2.65 -6.45 -7.34
C TRP A 12 -4.12 -6.00 -7.37
N GLU A 13 -4.80 -5.87 -6.22
CA GLU A 13 -6.19 -5.38 -6.16
C GLU A 13 -6.26 -3.97 -6.74
N VAL A 14 -5.35 -3.08 -6.33
CA VAL A 14 -5.27 -1.71 -6.82
C VAL A 14 -4.88 -1.69 -8.30
N ALA A 15 -3.90 -2.51 -8.70
CA ALA A 15 -3.47 -2.61 -10.09
C ALA A 15 -4.59 -3.06 -11.02
N SER A 16 -5.47 -3.95 -10.56
CA SER A 16 -6.61 -4.44 -11.35
C SER A 16 -7.57 -3.31 -11.72
N ILE A 17 -7.86 -2.42 -10.76
CA ILE A 17 -8.72 -1.25 -10.97
C ILE A 17 -7.97 -0.18 -11.78
N TYR A 18 -6.72 0.11 -11.41
CA TYR A 18 -5.90 1.15 -12.04
C TYR A 18 -5.69 0.88 -13.54
N SER A 19 -5.61 -0.40 -13.93
CA SER A 19 -5.48 -0.80 -15.35
C SER A 19 -6.59 -0.25 -16.25
N GLN A 20 -7.79 -0.01 -15.71
CA GLN A 20 -8.91 0.57 -16.46
C GLN A 20 -8.65 2.03 -16.83
N PHE A 21 -8.03 2.78 -15.93
CA PHE A 21 -7.65 4.18 -16.16
C PHE A 21 -6.50 4.32 -17.16
N LEU A 22 -5.68 3.27 -17.32
CA LEU A 22 -4.57 3.24 -18.29
C LEU A 22 -4.99 2.93 -19.73
N LYS A 23 -6.23 2.50 -19.99
CA LYS A 23 -6.68 2.01 -21.31
C LYS A 23 -6.67 3.07 -22.43
N GLY A 24 -6.59 4.35 -22.09
CA GLY A 24 -6.61 5.46 -23.06
C GLY A 24 -5.34 6.32 -23.07
N LEU A 25 -4.28 5.92 -22.37
CA LEU A 25 -3.03 6.66 -22.36
C LEU A 25 -2.12 6.20 -23.50
N GLU A 26 -1.61 7.16 -24.28
CA GLU A 26 -0.61 6.93 -25.34
C GLU A 26 0.70 6.41 -24.74
N GLU A 27 1.12 6.99 -23.61
CA GLU A 27 2.27 6.55 -22.83
C GLU A 27 1.84 5.98 -21.49
N LYS A 28 2.32 4.77 -21.17
CA LYS A 28 2.00 4.10 -19.90
C LYS A 28 3.15 4.27 -18.92
N PRO A 29 2.88 4.54 -17.64
CA PRO A 29 3.91 4.58 -16.62
C PRO A 29 4.52 3.18 -16.43
N LYS A 30 5.79 3.14 -16.01
CA LYS A 30 6.42 1.89 -15.55
C LYS A 30 5.66 1.36 -14.34
N LEU A 31 5.15 0.13 -14.41
CA LEU A 31 4.30 -0.46 -13.38
C LEU A 31 4.92 -1.73 -12.83
N HIS A 32 5.15 -1.76 -11.52
CA HIS A 32 5.41 -2.97 -10.76
C HIS A 32 4.15 -3.37 -9.99
N THR A 33 3.87 -4.67 -9.93
CA THR A 33 2.72 -5.19 -9.18
C THR A 33 3.17 -6.23 -8.16
N VAL A 34 2.83 -6.01 -6.89
CA VAL A 34 2.98 -7.01 -5.83
C VAL A 34 1.73 -7.89 -5.82
N ARG A 35 1.87 -9.13 -6.29
CA ARG A 35 0.73 -10.06 -6.52
C ARG A 35 0.65 -11.20 -5.52
N THR A 36 1.79 -11.73 -5.12
CA THR A 36 1.85 -12.95 -4.32
C THR A 36 2.75 -12.74 -3.12
N HIS A 37 2.42 -13.40 -2.02
CA HIS A 37 3.34 -13.53 -0.91
C HIS A 37 4.50 -14.44 -1.34
N ARG A 38 5.71 -14.15 -0.86
CA ARG A 38 6.88 -15.05 -0.96
C ARG A 38 6.64 -16.45 -0.39
N HIS A 39 5.61 -16.66 0.44
CA HIS A 39 5.16 -17.97 0.90
C HIS A 39 3.82 -18.31 0.26
N TRP A 40 3.78 -19.37 -0.55
CA TRP A 40 2.64 -19.68 -1.43
C TRP A 40 1.30 -19.90 -0.72
N TRP A 41 1.31 -20.29 0.56
CA TRP A 41 0.10 -20.53 1.36
C TRP A 41 -0.36 -19.32 2.18
N LYS A 42 0.39 -18.21 2.17
CA LYS A 42 0.05 -17.01 2.94
C LYS A 42 -0.56 -15.94 2.04
N TYR A 43 -1.55 -15.23 2.57
CA TYR A 43 -2.11 -14.03 1.93
C TYR A 43 -1.20 -12.82 2.16
N LEU A 44 -1.20 -11.87 1.22
CA LEU A 44 -0.42 -10.63 1.31
C LEU A 44 -0.87 -9.77 2.48
N ASP A 45 -0.05 -9.71 3.52
CA ASP A 45 -0.18 -8.70 4.56
C ASP A 45 0.59 -7.43 4.20
N THR A 46 0.36 -6.37 4.99
CA THR A 46 0.97 -5.07 4.76
C THR A 46 2.48 -5.11 4.83
N TYR A 47 3.05 -5.88 5.76
CA TYR A 47 4.51 -5.95 5.90
C TYR A 47 5.13 -6.62 4.67
N GLU A 48 4.54 -7.71 4.19
CA GLU A 48 5.03 -8.41 3.01
C GLU A 48 4.94 -7.54 1.76
N VAL A 49 3.82 -6.85 1.53
CA VAL A 49 3.66 -5.91 0.40
C VAL A 49 4.74 -4.83 0.43
N LEU A 50 4.97 -4.22 1.60
CA LEU A 50 5.94 -3.14 1.75
C LEU A 50 7.39 -3.64 1.72
N SER A 51 7.65 -4.86 2.16
CA SER A 51 8.96 -5.51 2.06
C SER A 51 9.33 -5.79 0.60
N GLN A 52 8.38 -6.23 -0.23
CA GLN A 52 8.61 -6.38 -1.67
C GLN A 52 8.72 -5.00 -2.36
N THR A 53 7.91 -4.04 -1.93
CA THR A 53 7.97 -2.64 -2.42
C THR A 53 9.36 -2.03 -2.19
N LYS A 54 9.95 -2.23 -1.00
CA LYS A 54 11.32 -1.79 -0.68
C LYS A 54 12.34 -2.35 -1.68
N GLN A 55 12.27 -3.64 -1.98
CA GLN A 55 13.19 -4.28 -2.93
C GLN A 55 13.09 -3.65 -4.31
N ILE A 56 11.87 -3.35 -4.77
CA ILE A 56 11.67 -2.67 -6.05
C ILE A 56 12.25 -1.26 -6.01
N ILE A 57 11.97 -0.48 -4.95
CA ILE A 57 12.53 0.87 -4.77
C ILE A 57 14.06 0.86 -4.83
N GLU A 58 14.71 -0.12 -4.18
CA GLU A 58 16.16 -0.26 -4.17
C GLU A 58 16.72 -0.69 -5.53
N GLN A 59 16.07 -1.64 -6.20
CA GLN A 59 16.46 -2.11 -7.54
C GLN A 59 16.35 -1.02 -8.61
N GLU A 60 15.37 -0.13 -8.45
CA GLU A 60 15.08 0.96 -9.37
C GLU A 60 15.77 2.28 -8.99
N GLU A 61 16.52 2.28 -7.89
CA GLU A 61 17.23 3.46 -7.36
C GLU A 61 16.31 4.66 -7.12
N TRP A 62 15.08 4.43 -6.66
CA TRP A 62 14.13 5.51 -6.40
C TRP A 62 14.33 6.12 -5.01
N HIS A 63 14.53 7.43 -4.95
CA HIS A 63 14.91 8.12 -3.70
C HIS A 63 13.75 8.83 -2.97
N HIS A 64 12.67 9.16 -3.68
CA HIS A 64 11.56 9.96 -3.14
C HIS A 64 10.19 9.30 -3.36
N PRO A 65 9.96 8.08 -2.84
CA PRO A 65 8.70 7.38 -3.00
C PRO A 65 7.55 8.16 -2.35
N VAL A 66 6.46 8.29 -3.10
CA VAL A 66 5.19 8.85 -2.62
C VAL A 66 4.30 7.70 -2.16
N LEU A 67 3.91 7.71 -0.88
CA LEU A 67 3.02 6.69 -0.31
C LEU A 67 1.55 7.13 -0.43
N VAL A 68 0.78 6.37 -1.20
CA VAL A 68 -0.68 6.52 -1.30
C VAL A 68 -1.33 5.27 -0.75
N ALA A 69 -2.18 5.44 0.26
CA ALA A 69 -2.97 4.37 0.87
C ALA A 69 -4.24 4.97 1.48
N HIS A 70 -5.20 4.12 1.82
CA HIS A 70 -6.37 4.52 2.59
C HIS A 70 -5.95 5.24 3.89
N PRO A 71 -6.60 6.34 4.32
CA PRO A 71 -6.16 7.17 5.46
C PRO A 71 -5.93 6.38 6.74
N TRP A 72 -6.84 5.46 7.03
CA TRP A 72 -6.81 4.61 8.21
C TRP A 72 -5.67 3.58 8.19
N HIS A 73 -5.12 3.28 7.01
CA HIS A 73 -4.01 2.37 6.79
C HIS A 73 -2.65 3.08 6.75
N LEU A 74 -2.65 4.36 6.36
CA LEU A 74 -1.48 5.15 6.07
C LEU A 74 -0.46 5.17 7.22
N TRP A 75 -0.94 5.28 8.45
CA TRP A 75 -0.06 5.27 9.63
C TRP A 75 0.77 3.99 9.72
N ARG A 76 0.15 2.80 9.57
CA ARG A 76 0.85 1.52 9.69
C ARG A 76 1.84 1.35 8.54
N ALA A 77 1.43 1.67 7.32
CA ALA A 77 2.32 1.60 6.16
C ALA A 77 3.54 2.53 6.30
N LYS A 78 3.32 3.77 6.76
CA LYS A 78 4.38 4.74 7.06
C LYS A 78 5.38 4.19 8.07
N MET A 79 4.89 3.62 9.18
CA MET A 79 5.77 3.10 10.23
C MET A 79 6.65 1.95 9.75
N ILE A 80 6.08 1.02 8.98
CA ILE A 80 6.83 -0.12 8.41
C ILE A 80 7.94 0.38 7.47
N LEU A 81 7.60 1.22 6.51
CA LEU A 81 8.57 1.74 5.54
C LEU A 81 9.65 2.61 6.22
N LYS A 82 9.28 3.42 7.22
CA LYS A 82 10.24 4.17 8.02
C LYS A 82 11.20 3.24 8.77
N LYS A 83 10.68 2.16 9.38
CA LYS A 83 11.50 1.13 10.05
C LYS A 83 12.48 0.46 9.08
N MET A 84 12.08 0.32 7.82
CA MET A 84 12.91 -0.20 6.73
C MET A 84 13.92 0.81 6.16
N GLY A 85 13.96 2.05 6.67
CA GLY A 85 14.90 3.08 6.22
C GLY A 85 14.45 3.86 4.98
N ILE A 86 13.19 3.72 4.54
CA ILE A 86 12.67 4.46 3.39
C ILE A 86 12.14 5.83 3.83
N ASN A 87 12.64 6.89 3.19
CA ASN A 87 12.13 8.25 3.37
C ASN A 87 10.99 8.51 2.40
N LEU A 88 9.79 8.79 2.93
CA LEU A 88 8.54 8.79 2.18
C LEU A 88 7.97 10.20 2.10
N ILE A 89 7.32 10.51 0.97
CA ILE A 89 6.42 11.65 0.86
C ILE A 89 4.99 11.16 1.04
N ILE A 90 4.22 11.84 1.88
CA ILE A 90 2.79 11.57 2.08
C ILE A 90 2.00 12.79 1.58
N PRO A 91 1.16 12.64 0.55
CA PRO A 91 0.30 13.73 0.09
C PRO A 91 -0.64 14.22 1.20
N SER A 92 -0.88 15.54 1.26
CA SER A 92 -1.74 16.17 2.28
C SER A 92 -3.22 15.78 2.15
N ASP A 93 -3.66 15.46 0.94
CA ASP A 93 -5.09 15.43 0.60
C ASP A 93 -5.68 14.01 0.56
N LEU A 94 -5.07 13.06 1.28
CA LEU A 94 -5.57 11.68 1.32
C LEU A 94 -6.84 11.51 2.19
N GLY A 95 -7.23 12.52 2.99
CA GLY A 95 -8.16 12.39 4.12
C GLY A 95 -9.64 12.07 3.83
N ILE A 96 -10.04 11.88 2.57
CA ILE A 96 -11.46 11.80 2.18
C ILE A 96 -11.73 10.48 1.43
N ILE A 97 -11.60 9.34 2.12
CA ILE A 97 -12.04 8.05 1.59
C ILE A 97 -12.90 7.36 2.64
N SER A 98 -14.15 7.06 2.27
CA SER A 98 -15.10 6.34 3.11
C SER A 98 -14.83 4.84 3.10
N PHE A 99 -15.25 4.18 4.18
CA PHE A 99 -15.32 2.72 4.20
C PHE A 99 -16.39 2.22 3.21
N ASP A 100 -16.17 1.03 2.68
CA ASP A 100 -17.09 0.38 1.75
C ASP A 100 -17.91 -0.68 2.50
N SER A 101 -19.19 -0.39 2.76
CA SER A 101 -20.08 -1.28 3.51
C SER A 101 -20.26 -2.66 2.87
N GLU A 102 -20.02 -2.79 1.56
CA GLU A 102 -20.16 -4.03 0.80
C GLU A 102 -18.83 -4.79 0.65
N SER A 103 -17.75 -4.28 1.24
CA SER A 103 -16.42 -4.85 1.10
C SER A 103 -16.38 -6.34 1.51
N THR A 104 -15.68 -7.16 0.73
CA THR A 104 -15.47 -8.58 1.03
C THR A 104 -14.67 -8.79 2.32
N GLN A 105 -13.79 -7.85 2.63
CA GLN A 105 -13.06 -7.79 3.90
C GLN A 105 -13.95 -7.13 4.96
N TRP A 106 -14.48 -7.92 5.90
CA TRP A 106 -15.45 -7.40 6.87
C TRP A 106 -14.93 -6.20 7.69
N TRP A 107 -13.62 -6.13 7.93
CA TRP A 107 -12.98 -5.06 8.70
C TRP A 107 -12.82 -3.74 7.93
N THR A 108 -13.06 -3.70 6.62
CA THR A 108 -13.06 -2.47 5.81
C THR A 108 -14.48 -1.93 5.57
N ARG A 109 -15.50 -2.51 6.23
CA ARG A 109 -16.90 -2.08 6.08
C ARG A 109 -17.28 -0.85 6.86
N ASN A 110 -16.58 -0.59 7.97
CA ASN A 110 -16.76 0.61 8.78
C ASN A 110 -15.55 0.84 9.70
N TRP A 111 -15.51 2.03 10.29
CA TRP A 111 -14.42 2.46 11.16
C TRP A 111 -14.28 1.60 12.42
N PHE A 112 -15.37 1.08 12.97
CA PHE A 112 -15.35 0.31 14.21
C PHE A 112 -14.72 -1.07 14.00
N PHE A 113 -15.12 -1.78 12.95
CA PHE A 113 -14.50 -3.06 12.58
C PHE A 113 -13.03 -2.90 12.17
N TRP A 114 -12.69 -1.80 11.51
CA TRP A 114 -11.31 -1.46 11.23
C TRP A 114 -10.50 -1.38 12.52
N MET A 115 -10.98 -0.64 13.52
CA MET A 115 -10.29 -0.46 14.80
C MET A 115 -10.11 -1.79 15.55
N ILE A 116 -11.14 -2.65 15.58
CA ILE A 116 -11.06 -3.98 16.20
C ILE A 116 -9.92 -4.82 15.60
N ARG A 117 -9.72 -4.76 14.28
CA ARG A 117 -8.63 -5.50 13.62
C ARG A 117 -7.29 -4.79 13.76
N GLU A 118 -7.27 -3.48 13.57
CA GLU A 118 -6.05 -2.68 13.42
C GLU A 118 -5.28 -2.63 14.75
N VAL A 119 -5.94 -2.51 15.90
CA VAL A 119 -5.27 -2.45 17.21
C VAL A 119 -4.47 -3.74 17.52
N PRO A 120 -5.06 -4.96 17.47
CA PRO A 120 -4.29 -6.20 17.62
C PRO A 120 -3.18 -6.35 16.57
N THR A 121 -3.46 -5.97 15.33
CA THR A 121 -2.47 -6.05 14.23
C THR A 121 -1.24 -5.22 14.57
N ARG A 122 -1.42 -3.98 15.06
CA ARG A 122 -0.31 -3.13 15.49
C ARG A 122 0.49 -3.76 16.63
N LEU A 123 -0.18 -4.36 17.62
CA LEU A 123 0.51 -5.03 18.72
C LEU A 123 1.35 -6.22 18.24
N ILE A 124 0.82 -7.03 17.32
CA ILE A 124 1.56 -8.14 16.70
C ILE A 124 2.76 -7.59 15.93
N TYR A 125 2.57 -6.55 15.12
CA TYR A 125 3.64 -5.96 14.31
C TYR A 125 4.74 -5.36 15.18
N PHE A 126 4.38 -4.72 16.29
CA PHE A 126 5.34 -4.23 17.27
C PHE A 126 6.15 -5.38 17.90
N LYS A 127 5.48 -6.48 18.31
CA LYS A 127 6.15 -7.67 18.83
C LYS A 127 7.09 -8.34 17.81
N CYS A 128 6.72 -8.30 16.53
CA CYS A 128 7.55 -8.81 15.44
C CYS A 128 8.68 -7.84 15.03
N GLY A 129 8.73 -6.62 15.58
CA GLY A 129 9.72 -5.60 15.25
C GLY A 129 9.52 -4.94 13.88
N TRP A 130 8.33 -5.05 13.29
CA TRP A 130 8.00 -4.54 11.96
C TRP A 130 7.62 -3.06 11.95
N ILE A 131 7.17 -2.52 13.09
CA ILE A 131 6.91 -1.09 13.33
C ILE A 131 7.63 -0.62 14.58
#